data_AF-A0A7V6Z379-F1
#
_entry.id   AF-A0A7V6Z379-F1
#
_cell.length_a   1.000
_cell.length_b   1.000
_cell.length_c   1.000
_cell.angle_alpha   90.00
_cell.angle_beta   90.00
_cell.angle_gamma   90.00
#
_symmetry.space_group_name_H-M   'P 1'
#
loop_
_entity.id
_entity.type
_entity.pdbx_description
1 polymer ?
#
loop_
_entity_poly.entity_id
_entity_poly.type
_entity_poly.pdbx_seq_one_letter_code
_entity_poly.pdbx_strand_id
1 'polypeptide(L)'
;MNSRVAFDKAKRAPTGGLTPRLDCVACLARQAHEAIVAATPDSELRERALRQVLQMLARADWHLSAPALAQRIHRLIRDLTHNPDPYAAVKERLNRRAEELYPVWRQRFRERFSRLEAAVRLAIAGNLLDVAAKAQLGDDTVQAAFGTALSAPLLGSI
;
A
#
# COMPACT_ATOMS: atom_id res chain seq x y z
N MET A 1 11.11 -15.87 -55.74
CA MET A 1 12.20 -15.59 -54.76
C MET A 1 11.95 -14.18 -54.25
N ASN A 2 11.70 -13.87 -52.98
CA ASN A 2 12.14 -14.49 -51.74
C ASN A 2 11.05 -14.30 -50.67
N SER A 3 10.90 -15.30 -49.82
CA SER A 3 10.08 -15.34 -48.61
C SER A 3 10.51 -14.26 -47.60
N ARG A 4 9.59 -13.76 -46.77
CA ARG A 4 9.69 -13.91 -45.30
C ARG A 4 8.59 -13.17 -44.51
N VAL A 5 7.78 -14.00 -43.85
CA VAL A 5 7.38 -13.93 -42.43
C VAL A 5 6.39 -12.83 -42.04
N ALA A 6 5.13 -13.26 -42.01
CA ALA A 6 4.10 -12.73 -41.13
C ALA A 6 4.64 -12.67 -39.70
N PHE A 7 4.72 -11.47 -39.13
CA PHE A 7 4.90 -11.28 -37.70
C PHE A 7 3.53 -11.43 -37.03
N ASP A 8 3.13 -12.68 -36.85
CA ASP A 8 2.23 -13.05 -35.77
C ASP A 8 2.98 -12.82 -34.44
N LYS A 9 2.59 -11.75 -33.74
CA LYS A 9 2.92 -11.56 -32.33
C LYS A 9 1.62 -11.49 -31.56
N ALA A 10 0.87 -12.58 -31.56
CA ALA A 10 0.13 -13.04 -30.39
C ALA A 10 1.10 -13.18 -29.19
N LYS A 11 1.53 -12.06 -28.60
CA LYS A 11 2.09 -12.07 -27.25
C LYS A 11 0.92 -12.20 -26.30
N ARG A 12 0.63 -13.44 -25.90
CA ARG A 12 -0.19 -13.77 -24.73
C ARG A 12 0.15 -12.80 -23.61
N ALA A 13 -0.83 -12.02 -23.16
CA ALA A 13 -0.73 -11.27 -21.92
C ALA A 13 -0.40 -12.27 -20.79
N PRO A 14 0.55 -11.94 -19.89
CA PRO A 14 0.79 -12.78 -18.73
C PRO A 14 -0.46 -12.81 -17.87
N THR A 15 -1.11 -13.96 -17.83
CA THR A 15 -2.16 -14.30 -16.86
C THR A 15 -1.52 -14.33 -15.47
N GLY A 16 -1.64 -13.24 -14.71
CA GLY A 16 -1.33 -13.23 -13.26
C GLY A 16 -0.48 -12.07 -12.72
N GLY A 17 -0.16 -11.04 -13.50
CA GLY A 17 0.54 -9.84 -13.00
C GLY A 17 -0.39 -8.62 -12.88
N LEU A 18 -0.25 -7.83 -11.81
CA LEU A 18 -0.89 -6.50 -11.67
C LEU A 18 -0.36 -5.55 -12.76
N THR A 19 -0.96 -5.58 -13.94
CA THR A 19 -0.80 -4.52 -14.94
C THR A 19 -1.44 -3.23 -14.42
N PRO A 20 -0.75 -2.09 -14.40
CA PRO A 20 -1.37 -0.81 -14.09
C PRO A 20 -2.53 -0.56 -15.04
N ARG A 21 -3.74 -0.54 -14.49
CA ARG A 21 -4.83 0.18 -15.11
C ARG A 21 -4.59 1.67 -14.90
N LEU A 22 -5.17 2.52 -15.75
CA LEU A 22 -5.05 3.98 -15.62
C LEU A 22 -5.42 4.47 -14.20
N ASP A 23 -6.34 3.75 -13.54
CA ASP A 23 -6.71 3.93 -12.13
C ASP A 23 -5.50 3.85 -11.18
N CYS A 24 -4.56 2.94 -11.43
CA CYS A 24 -3.35 2.79 -10.62
C CYS A 24 -2.43 3.99 -10.77
N VAL A 25 -2.32 4.58 -11.95
CA VAL A 25 -1.48 5.76 -12.18
C VAL A 25 -2.07 6.96 -11.43
N ALA A 26 -3.39 7.17 -11.53
CA ALA A 26 -4.08 8.20 -10.77
C ALA A 26 -3.93 8.01 -9.26
N CYS A 27 -4.06 6.77 -8.78
CA CYS A 27 -3.86 6.43 -7.38
C CYS A 27 -2.43 6.70 -6.91
N LEU A 28 -1.42 6.35 -7.72
CA LEU A 28 -0.01 6.62 -7.42
C LEU A 28 0.31 8.11 -7.37
N ALA A 29 -0.29 8.94 -8.23
CA ALA A 29 -0.13 10.39 -8.18
C ALA A 29 -0.69 10.98 -6.87
N ARG A 30 -1.88 10.52 -6.43
CA ARG A 30 -2.43 10.90 -5.12
C ARG A 30 -1.53 10.47 -3.96
N GLN A 31 -1.07 9.23 -3.96
CA GLN A 31 -0.17 8.71 -2.92
C GLN A 31 1.17 9.45 -2.88
N ALA A 32 1.69 9.89 -4.04
CA ALA A 32 2.89 10.71 -4.10
C ALA A 32 2.70 12.05 -3.39
N HIS A 33 1.56 12.71 -3.60
CA HIS A 33 1.23 13.95 -2.89
C HIS A 33 1.17 13.73 -1.37
N GLU A 34 0.50 12.67 -0.90
CA GLU A 34 0.45 12.32 0.53
C GLU A 34 1.85 12.08 1.12
N ALA A 35 2.70 11.35 0.38
CA ALA A 35 4.08 11.08 0.76
C ALA A 35 4.92 12.36 0.84
N ILE A 36 4.75 13.29 -0.10
CA ILE A 36 5.45 14.58 -0.14
C ILE A 36 5.02 15.46 1.04
N VAL A 37 3.73 15.52 1.35
CA VAL A 37 3.20 16.26 2.51
C VAL A 37 3.79 15.72 3.81
N ALA A 38 3.91 14.39 3.93
CA ALA A 38 4.53 13.74 5.09
C ALA A 38 6.05 13.96 5.18
N ALA A 39 6.72 14.13 4.03
CA ALA A 39 8.18 14.24 3.96
C ALA A 39 8.71 15.62 4.38
N THR A 40 7.98 16.71 4.12
CA THR A 40 8.45 18.08 4.38
C THR A 40 7.29 19.07 4.62
N PRO A 41 7.44 20.09 5.48
CA PRO A 41 6.49 21.20 5.60
C PRO A 41 6.66 22.31 4.54
N ASP A 42 7.80 22.36 3.82
CA ASP A 42 8.12 23.42 2.85
C ASP A 42 7.23 23.32 1.60
N SER A 43 6.37 24.33 1.38
CA SER A 43 5.43 24.40 0.27
C SER A 43 6.09 24.46 -1.11
N GLU A 44 7.21 25.17 -1.26
CA GLU A 44 7.91 25.28 -2.54
C GLU A 44 8.60 23.96 -2.89
N LEU A 45 9.16 23.28 -1.89
CA LEU A 45 9.72 21.95 -2.07
C LEU A 45 8.63 20.92 -2.41
N ARG A 46 7.45 21.00 -1.77
CA ARG A 46 6.30 20.13 -2.10
C ARG A 46 5.87 20.27 -3.56
N GLU A 47 5.72 21.50 -4.04
CA GLU A 47 5.35 21.74 -5.44
C GLU A 47 6.41 21.19 -6.40
N ARG A 48 7.69 21.50 -6.16
CA ARG A 48 8.80 21.00 -6.98
C ARG A 48 8.84 19.47 -7.01
N ALA A 49 8.67 18.82 -5.87
CA ALA A 49 8.66 17.36 -5.77
C ALA A 49 7.48 16.75 -6.53
N LEU A 50 6.28 17.32 -6.38
CA LEU A 50 5.09 16.81 -7.05
C LEU A 50 5.21 16.94 -8.58
N ARG A 51 5.68 18.10 -9.07
CA ARG A 51 5.94 18.30 -10.50
C ARG A 51 6.91 17.26 -11.06
N GLN A 52 8.00 16.97 -10.34
CA GLN A 52 8.98 15.97 -10.77
C GLN A 52 8.41 14.55 -10.74
N VAL A 53 7.60 14.20 -9.73
CA VAL A 53 6.91 12.90 -9.70
C VAL A 53 5.95 12.76 -10.88
N LEU A 54 5.16 13.78 -11.19
CA LEU A 54 4.23 13.75 -12.31
C LEU A 54 4.96 13.63 -13.66
N GLN A 55 6.08 14.32 -13.83
CA GLN A 55 6.94 14.17 -15.00
C GLN A 55 7.53 12.77 -15.11
N MET A 56 7.97 12.17 -13.99
CA MET A 56 8.45 10.80 -13.96
C MET A 56 7.33 9.83 -14.36
N LEU A 57 6.15 9.96 -13.76
CA LEU A 57 4.98 9.13 -14.07
C LEU A 57 4.59 9.22 -15.54
N ALA A 58 4.56 10.43 -16.13
CA ALA A 58 4.23 10.62 -17.54
C ALA A 58 5.22 9.95 -18.51
N ARG A 59 6.46 9.72 -18.08
CA ARG A 59 7.53 9.06 -18.87
C ARG A 59 7.74 7.59 -18.51
N ALA A 60 7.07 7.09 -17.47
CA ALA A 60 7.28 5.74 -16.97
C ALA A 60 6.61 4.69 -17.87
N ASP A 61 7.18 3.49 -17.89
CA ASP A 61 6.50 2.33 -18.46
C ASP A 61 5.37 1.89 -17.52
N TRP A 62 4.12 2.11 -17.95
CA TRP A 62 2.91 1.71 -17.21
C TRP A 62 2.56 0.23 -17.38
N HIS A 63 3.43 -0.58 -17.99
CA HIS A 63 3.31 -2.04 -17.90
C HIS A 63 4.04 -2.61 -16.68
N LEU A 64 4.85 -1.81 -15.98
CA LEU A 64 5.47 -2.18 -14.71
C LEU A 64 4.42 -2.31 -13.61
N SER A 65 4.62 -3.20 -12.64
CA SER A 65 3.68 -3.30 -11.53
C SER A 65 3.55 -1.99 -10.73
N ALA A 66 2.36 -1.71 -10.19
CA ALA A 66 2.13 -0.51 -9.38
C ALA A 66 3.12 -0.39 -8.19
N PRO A 67 3.50 -1.46 -7.47
CA PRO A 67 4.56 -1.39 -6.46
C PRO A 67 5.93 -0.99 -7.02
N ALA A 68 6.29 -1.42 -8.23
CA ALA A 68 7.56 -1.02 -8.86
C ALA A 68 7.59 0.48 -9.18
N LEU A 69 6.48 1.04 -9.66
CA LEU A 69 6.33 2.48 -9.86
C LEU A 69 6.34 3.25 -8.53
N ALA A 70 5.59 2.78 -7.53
CA ALA A 70 5.57 3.37 -6.18
C ALA A 70 6.98 3.46 -5.57
N GLN A 71 7.78 2.40 -5.71
CA GLN A 71 9.15 2.38 -5.20
C GLN A 71 10.03 3.46 -5.85
N ARG A 72 9.87 3.71 -7.15
CA ARG A 72 10.58 4.80 -7.86
C ARG A 72 10.15 6.16 -7.34
N ILE A 73 8.84 6.35 -7.15
CA ILE A 73 8.26 7.59 -6.58
C ILE A 73 8.83 7.85 -5.18
N HIS A 74 8.80 6.87 -4.29
CA HIS A 74 9.32 7.04 -2.93
C HIS A 74 10.82 7.31 -2.89
N ARG A 75 11.62 6.73 -3.79
CA ARG A 75 13.04 7.09 -3.90
C ARG A 75 13.21 8.57 -4.26
N LEU A 76 12.56 9.00 -5.35
CA LEU A 76 12.64 10.40 -5.79
C LEU A 76 12.21 11.38 -4.68
N ILE A 77 11.13 11.08 -3.96
CA ILE A 77 10.67 11.95 -2.86
C ILE A 77 11.73 12.04 -1.76
N ARG A 78 12.32 10.92 -1.34
CA ARG A 78 13.36 10.92 -0.30
C ARG A 78 14.60 11.70 -0.74
N ASP A 79 15.01 11.54 -1.99
CA ASP A 79 16.18 12.24 -2.55
C ASP A 79 15.94 13.76 -2.60
N LEU A 80 14.76 14.20 -3.05
CA LEU A 80 14.42 15.62 -3.13
C LEU A 80 14.22 16.28 -1.76
N THR A 81 13.62 15.55 -0.82
CA THR A 81 13.28 16.08 0.51
C THR A 81 14.37 15.91 1.55
N HIS A 82 15.42 15.13 1.24
CA HIS A 82 16.46 14.73 2.19
C HIS A 82 15.90 14.06 3.46
N ASN A 83 14.69 13.51 3.38
CA ASN A 83 14.03 12.79 4.46
C ASN A 83 14.04 11.29 4.13
N PRO A 84 14.83 10.46 4.84
CA PRO A 84 14.97 9.04 4.52
C PRO A 84 13.71 8.21 4.86
N ASP A 85 12.82 8.72 5.72
CA ASP A 85 11.59 8.05 6.13
C ASP A 85 10.42 9.03 6.37
N PRO A 86 9.71 9.43 5.30
CA PRO A 86 8.54 10.32 5.39
C PRO A 86 7.42 9.82 6.32
N TYR A 87 7.40 8.52 6.64
CA TYR A 87 6.32 7.88 7.38
C TYR A 87 6.67 7.58 8.83
N ALA A 88 7.84 8.01 9.34
CA ALA A 88 8.30 7.68 10.69
C ALA A 88 7.26 8.01 11.77
N ALA A 89 6.73 9.24 11.78
CA ALA A 89 5.73 9.69 12.76
C ALA A 89 4.40 8.91 12.67
N VAL A 90 3.96 8.57 11.46
CA VAL A 90 2.74 7.78 11.25
C VAL A 90 2.94 6.35 11.75
N LYS A 91 4.09 5.75 11.44
CA LYS A 91 4.48 4.41 11.93
C LYS A 91 4.53 4.37 13.45
N GLU A 92 5.12 5.38 14.08
CA GLU A 92 5.19 5.45 15.53
C GLU A 92 3.81 5.51 16.18
N ARG A 93 2.91 6.38 15.66
CA ARG A 93 1.52 6.45 16.12
C ARG A 93 0.79 5.13 15.94
N LEU A 94 0.94 4.49 14.79
CA LEU A 94 0.34 3.19 14.49
C LEU A 94 0.84 2.08 15.42
N ASN A 95 2.15 2.05 15.69
CA ASN A 95 2.76 1.07 16.58
C ASN A 95 2.25 1.22 18.01
N ARG A 96 2.22 2.44 18.56
CA ARG A 96 1.62 2.69 19.89
C ARG A 96 0.18 2.21 19.96
N ARG A 97 -0.61 2.51 18.92
CA ARG A 97 -2.00 2.06 18.86
C ARG A 97 -2.12 0.53 18.78
N ALA A 98 -1.24 -0.12 18.04
CA ALA A 98 -1.21 -1.58 17.96
C ALA A 98 -0.85 -2.21 19.32
N GLU A 99 0.08 -1.62 20.08
CA GLU A 99 0.44 -2.07 21.43
C GLU A 99 -0.75 -2.03 22.40
N GLU A 100 -1.58 -0.99 22.33
CA GLU A 100 -2.79 -0.87 23.14
C GLU A 100 -3.85 -1.93 22.77
N LEU A 101 -4.02 -2.18 21.46
CA LEU A 101 -5.06 -3.08 20.95
C LEU A 101 -4.67 -4.57 21.07
N TYR A 102 -3.39 -4.88 20.93
CA TYR A 102 -2.91 -6.24 20.77
C TYR A 102 -3.30 -7.18 21.93
N PRO A 103 -3.13 -6.83 23.22
CA PRO A 103 -3.48 -7.74 24.32
C PRO A 103 -4.95 -8.18 24.29
N VAL A 104 -5.86 -7.22 24.09
CA VAL A 104 -7.32 -7.45 24.09
C VAL A 104 -7.71 -8.35 22.93
N TRP A 105 -7.28 -8.02 21.72
CA TRP A 105 -7.67 -8.78 20.53
C TRP A 105 -7.00 -10.15 20.47
N ARG A 106 -5.73 -10.26 20.87
CA ARG A 106 -5.04 -11.54 20.99
C ARG A 106 -5.81 -12.51 21.89
N GLN A 107 -6.33 -12.05 23.02
CA GLN A 107 -7.12 -12.89 23.91
C GLN A 107 -8.41 -13.36 23.21
N ARG A 108 -9.20 -12.44 22.65
CA ARG A 108 -10.45 -12.75 21.96
C ARG A 108 -10.29 -13.75 20.82
N PHE A 109 -9.23 -13.63 20.01
CA PHE A 109 -8.96 -14.59 18.94
C PHE A 109 -8.56 -15.97 19.48
N ARG A 110 -7.75 -16.03 20.55
CA ARG A 110 -7.29 -17.29 21.15
C ARG A 110 -8.40 -18.06 21.86
N GLU A 111 -9.44 -17.38 22.36
CA GLU A 111 -10.59 -18.01 22.99
C GLU A 111 -11.49 -18.72 21.97
N ARG A 112 -11.42 -18.33 20.69
CA ARG A 112 -12.35 -18.81 19.64
C ARG A 112 -11.70 -19.73 18.60
N PHE A 113 -10.40 -19.61 18.38
CA PHE A 113 -9.71 -20.28 17.27
C PHE A 113 -8.46 -21.03 17.71
N SER A 114 -8.00 -21.95 16.85
CA SER A 114 -6.71 -22.62 17.03
C SER A 114 -5.57 -21.59 17.09
N ARG A 115 -4.43 -21.98 17.68
CA ARG A 115 -3.26 -21.08 17.79
C ARG A 115 -2.84 -20.50 16.42
N LEU A 116 -2.88 -21.31 15.37
CA LEU A 116 -2.49 -20.88 14.02
C LEU A 116 -3.54 -19.93 13.43
N GLU A 117 -4.81 -20.30 13.46
CA GLU A 117 -5.88 -19.48 12.91
C GLU A 117 -6.00 -18.13 13.63
N ALA A 118 -5.89 -18.12 14.97
CA ALA A 118 -5.88 -16.89 15.75
C ALA A 118 -4.73 -15.95 15.34
N ALA A 119 -3.54 -16.49 15.10
CA ALA A 119 -2.38 -15.70 14.67
C ALA A 119 -2.57 -15.13 13.26
N VAL A 120 -3.10 -15.92 12.32
CA VAL A 120 -3.38 -15.48 10.94
C VAL A 120 -4.44 -14.38 10.94
N ARG A 121 -5.55 -14.58 11.64
CA ARG A 121 -6.63 -13.57 11.73
C ARG A 121 -6.15 -12.28 12.37
N LEU A 122 -5.34 -12.37 13.41
CA LEU A 122 -4.78 -11.19 14.07
C LEU A 122 -3.80 -10.43 13.16
N ALA A 123 -3.00 -11.14 12.35
CA ALA A 123 -2.14 -10.51 11.35
C ALA A 123 -2.94 -9.79 10.26
N ILE A 124 -4.03 -10.40 9.78
CA ILE A 124 -4.95 -9.77 8.82
C ILE A 124 -5.57 -8.51 9.43
N ALA A 125 -6.11 -8.60 10.65
CA ALA A 125 -6.72 -7.47 11.34
C ALA A 125 -5.72 -6.34 11.61
N GLY A 126 -4.48 -6.67 12.02
CA GLY A 126 -3.40 -5.71 12.20
C GLY A 126 -3.07 -4.94 10.92
N ASN A 127 -3.08 -5.61 9.76
CA ASN A 127 -2.82 -4.96 8.48
C ASN A 127 -3.92 -3.95 8.08
N LEU A 128 -5.13 -4.06 8.64
CA LEU A 128 -6.20 -3.08 8.44
C LEU A 128 -5.96 -1.76 9.20
N LEU A 129 -5.13 -1.77 10.25
CA LEU A 129 -4.80 -0.55 11.00
C LEU A 129 -4.10 0.49 10.11
N ASP A 130 -3.25 0.06 9.18
CA ASP A 130 -2.58 0.95 8.23
C ASP A 130 -3.58 1.66 7.31
N VAL A 131 -4.64 0.95 6.88
CA VAL A 131 -5.72 1.53 6.07
C VAL A 131 -6.53 2.53 6.89
N ALA A 132 -6.89 2.18 8.12
CA ALA A 132 -7.67 3.05 9.01
C ALA A 132 -6.93 4.37 9.31
N ALA A 133 -5.61 4.31 9.52
CA ALA A 133 -4.81 5.51 9.75
C ALA A 133 -4.69 6.42 8.52
N LYS A 134 -4.64 5.85 7.30
CA LYS A 134 -4.65 6.63 6.05
C LYS A 134 -5.98 7.33 5.82
N ALA A 135 -7.08 6.68 6.20
CA ALA A 135 -8.43 7.23 6.08
C ALA A 135 -8.90 8.04 7.30
N GLN A 136 -8.03 8.26 8.30
CA GLN A 136 -8.34 8.97 9.56
C GLN A 136 -9.58 8.42 10.28
N LEU A 137 -9.81 7.11 10.16
CA LEU A 137 -11.00 6.46 10.71
C LEU A 137 -10.88 6.35 12.23
N GLY A 138 -12.00 6.61 12.92
CA GLY A 138 -12.07 6.58 14.38
C GLY A 138 -12.02 5.18 14.98
N ASP A 139 -11.91 5.12 16.30
CA ASP A 139 -11.77 3.89 17.08
C ASP A 139 -12.86 2.86 16.81
N ASP A 140 -14.10 3.32 16.64
CA ASP A 140 -15.23 2.44 16.32
C ASP A 140 -15.04 1.67 15.02
N THR A 141 -14.38 2.29 14.04
CA THR A 141 -14.11 1.64 12.75
C THR A 141 -13.02 0.57 12.90
N VAL A 142 -12.01 0.84 13.72
CA VAL A 142 -10.98 -0.16 14.05
C VAL A 142 -11.59 -1.33 14.81
N GLN A 143 -12.44 -1.07 15.79
CA GLN A 143 -13.14 -2.11 16.55
C GLN A 143 -14.05 -2.94 15.63
N ALA A 144 -14.81 -2.30 14.73
CA ALA A 144 -15.66 -2.97 13.76
C ALA A 144 -14.84 -3.86 12.82
N ALA A 145 -13.72 -3.36 12.28
CA ALA A 145 -12.84 -4.13 11.40
C ALA A 145 -12.28 -5.39 12.06
N PHE A 146 -11.83 -5.28 13.30
CA PHE A 146 -11.37 -6.43 14.09
C PHE A 146 -12.53 -7.37 14.44
N GLY A 147 -13.72 -6.83 14.71
CA GLY A 147 -14.95 -7.60 14.88
C GLY A 147 -15.33 -8.41 13.64
N THR A 148 -15.16 -7.85 12.44
CA THR A 148 -15.34 -8.58 11.19
C THR A 148 -14.32 -9.71 11.05
N ALA A 149 -13.06 -9.48 11.41
CA ALA A 149 -12.04 -10.53 11.36
C ALA A 149 -12.31 -11.69 12.34
N LEU A 150 -13.09 -11.47 13.42
CA LEU A 150 -13.56 -12.52 14.34
C LEU A 150 -14.70 -13.38 13.76
N SER A 151 -15.48 -12.89 12.81
CA SER A 151 -16.69 -13.57 12.34
C SER A 151 -16.61 -14.04 10.88
N ALA A 152 -15.81 -13.36 10.06
CA ALA A 152 -15.67 -13.71 8.65
C ALA A 152 -15.01 -15.09 8.47
N PRO A 153 -15.43 -15.88 7.47
CA PRO A 153 -14.74 -17.12 7.13
C PRO A 153 -13.34 -16.80 6.64
N LEU A 154 -12.37 -17.63 7.04
CA LEU A 154 -11.02 -17.52 6.56
C LEU A 154 -10.88 -18.39 5.31
N LEU A 155 -10.43 -17.79 4.21
CA LEU A 155 -10.29 -18.47 2.92
C LEU A 155 -8.84 -18.92 2.74
N GLY A 156 -8.65 -20.23 2.55
CA GLY A 156 -7.34 -20.87 2.44
C GLY A 156 -7.21 -22.08 3.36
N SER A 157 -6.17 -22.89 3.15
CA SER A 157 -5.85 -24.04 4.00
C SER A 157 -5.05 -23.57 5.22
N ILE A 158 -5.65 -23.63 6.40
CA ILE A 158 -5.09 -23.10 7.66
C ILE A 158 -5.37 -24.11 8.78
#